data_AF-A0A935IKR4-F1
#
_entry.id   AF-A0A935IKR4-F1
#
_cell.length_a   1.000
_cell.length_b   1.000
_cell.length_c   1.000
_cell.angle_alpha   90.00
_cell.angle_beta   90.00
_cell.angle_gamma   90.00
#
_symmetry.space_group_name_H-M   'P 1'
#
loop_
_entity.id
_entity.type
_entity.pdbx_description
1 polymer ?
#
loop_
_entity_poly.entity_id
_entity_poly.type
_entity_poly.pdbx_seq_one_letter_code
_entity_poly.pdbx_strand_id
1 'polypeptide(L)'
;MTTPQDASPAPAPGAIAVTISLPWTIGVSIKPNVLLDGVRVVNAAGRNVYPAAPGQHLLSCEVNVRGSTFGQGDIAVDVQPGATTEVYYAAPLSANLPGRLGLTPQEPYRGGAAGCLIAAAIGFLVLFVFWVVIGGFLLLGPR
;
A
#
# COMPACT_ATOMS: atom_id res chain seq x y z
N MET A 1 -8.67 -45.06 39.51
CA MET A 1 -9.56 -43.93 39.17
C MET A 1 -8.71 -42.92 38.43
N THR A 2 -8.74 -42.95 37.10
CA THR A 2 -8.03 -41.99 36.24
C THR A 2 -8.94 -40.78 36.08
N THR A 3 -8.53 -39.65 36.65
CA THR A 3 -9.18 -38.35 36.44
C THR A 3 -9.18 -38.02 34.94
N PRO A 4 -10.32 -37.68 34.33
CA PRO A 4 -10.32 -37.14 32.97
C PRO A 4 -9.55 -35.83 33.00
N GLN A 5 -8.40 -35.82 32.33
CA GLN A 5 -7.55 -34.68 32.14
C GLN A 5 -8.35 -33.63 31.37
N ASP A 6 -8.77 -32.57 32.08
CA ASP A 6 -9.43 -31.41 31.51
C ASP A 6 -8.69 -30.98 30.25
N ALA A 7 -9.31 -31.20 29.10
CA ALA A 7 -8.82 -30.68 27.83
C ALA A 7 -8.90 -29.16 27.92
N SER A 8 -7.77 -28.50 28.10
CA SER A 8 -7.68 -27.05 27.95
C SER A 8 -8.39 -26.65 26.64
N PRO A 9 -9.31 -25.69 26.67
CA PRO A 9 -10.01 -25.27 25.45
C PRO A 9 -8.96 -24.90 24.40
N ALA A 10 -9.10 -25.47 23.20
CA ALA A 10 -8.21 -25.16 22.09
C ALA A 10 -8.10 -23.63 21.96
N PRO A 11 -6.90 -23.05 21.86
CA PRO A 11 -6.73 -21.60 21.72
C PRO A 11 -7.64 -21.11 20.59
N ALA A 12 -8.53 -20.17 20.89
CA ALA A 12 -9.42 -19.61 19.87
C ALA A 12 -8.56 -19.09 18.71
N PRO A 13 -8.82 -19.53 17.46
CA PRO A 13 -8.00 -19.12 16.32
C PRO A 13 -8.01 -17.59 16.20
N GLY A 14 -6.83 -17.02 16.05
CA GLY A 14 -6.65 -15.60 15.76
C GLY A 14 -6.62 -15.33 14.26
N ALA A 15 -6.64 -14.06 13.88
CA ALA A 15 -6.45 -13.67 12.49
C ALA A 15 -5.58 -12.42 12.37
N ILE A 16 -4.87 -12.30 11.26
CA ILE A 16 -4.10 -11.10 10.90
C ILE A 16 -4.75 -10.50 9.68
N ALA A 17 -5.30 -9.29 9.80
CA ALA A 17 -5.83 -8.54 8.67
C ALA A 17 -4.77 -7.58 8.13
N VAL A 18 -4.16 -7.92 6.99
CA VAL A 18 -3.16 -7.08 6.32
C VAL A 18 -3.83 -6.23 5.24
N THR A 19 -3.84 -4.92 5.45
CA THR A 19 -4.32 -3.94 4.48
C THR A 19 -3.15 -3.41 3.66
N ILE A 20 -3.14 -3.75 2.37
CA ILE A 20 -2.09 -3.40 1.42
C ILE A 20 -2.56 -2.19 0.59
N SER A 21 -1.90 -1.05 0.79
CA SER A 21 -2.11 0.14 -0.03
C SER A 21 -1.03 0.24 -1.10
N LEU A 22 -1.45 0.15 -2.36
CA LEU A 22 -0.56 0.32 -3.51
C LEU A 22 -0.65 1.76 -4.04
N PRO A 23 0.49 2.40 -4.37
CA PRO A 23 0.44 3.65 -5.10
C PRO A 23 -0.12 3.40 -6.50
N TRP A 24 -1.01 4.28 -6.95
CA TRP A 24 -1.48 4.23 -8.32
C TRP A 24 -0.38 4.75 -9.25
N THR A 25 0.15 3.85 -10.08
CA THR A 25 1.10 4.18 -11.16
C THR A 25 0.55 3.69 -12.50
N ILE A 26 0.50 4.55 -13.51
CA ILE A 26 0.03 4.18 -14.86
C ILE A 26 1.10 3.34 -15.56
N GLY A 27 0.73 2.18 -16.14
CA GLY A 27 1.62 1.36 -16.98
C GLY A 27 2.64 0.48 -16.22
N VAL A 28 2.53 0.38 -14.90
CA VAL A 28 3.40 -0.44 -14.05
C VAL A 28 2.57 -1.45 -13.27
N SER A 29 2.90 -2.73 -13.39
CA SER A 29 2.28 -3.79 -12.59
C SER A 29 3.07 -3.95 -11.29
N ILE A 30 2.44 -3.57 -10.18
CA ILE A 30 2.98 -3.73 -8.83
C ILE A 30 2.34 -4.97 -8.22
N LYS A 31 3.14 -5.97 -7.87
CA LYS A 31 2.69 -7.18 -7.19
C LYS A 31 3.18 -7.15 -5.75
N PRO A 32 2.30 -7.01 -4.76
CA PRO A 32 2.72 -7.16 -3.38
C PRO A 32 3.07 -8.62 -3.11
N ASN A 33 4.02 -8.89 -2.21
CA ASN A 33 4.20 -10.20 -1.60
C ASN A 33 4.19 -10.03 -0.08
N VAL A 34 3.47 -10.91 0.61
CA VAL A 34 3.47 -10.97 2.07
C VAL A 34 4.01 -12.33 2.48
N LEU A 35 4.93 -12.33 3.42
CA LEU A 35 5.45 -13.51 4.07
C LEU A 35 5.02 -13.46 5.54
N LEU A 36 4.34 -14.50 5.98
CA LEU A 36 3.97 -14.72 7.38
C LEU A 36 4.89 -15.81 7.92
N ASP A 37 5.71 -15.48 8.91
CA ASP A 37 6.74 -16.36 9.48
C ASP A 37 7.68 -16.96 8.42
N GLY A 38 8.00 -16.17 7.39
CA GLY A 38 8.81 -16.59 6.25
C GLY A 38 8.07 -17.41 5.19
N VAL A 39 6.79 -17.75 5.40
CA VAL A 39 5.95 -18.45 4.43
C VAL A 39 5.17 -17.45 3.58
N ARG A 40 5.31 -17.53 2.26
CA ARG A 40 4.58 -16.65 1.34
C ARG A 40 3.08 -16.96 1.37
N VAL A 41 2.28 -15.96 1.71
CA VAL A 41 0.82 -16.06 1.74
C VAL A 41 0.21 -15.36 0.51
N VAL A 42 -0.97 -15.83 0.10
CA VAL A 42 -1.69 -15.24 -1.03
C VAL A 42 -2.18 -13.85 -0.64
N ASN A 43 -1.83 -12.83 -1.42
CA ASN A 43 -2.15 -11.45 -1.10
C ASN A 43 -2.64 -10.68 -2.34
N ALA A 44 -3.54 -9.73 -2.10
CA ALA A 44 -4.04 -8.80 -3.09
C ALA A 44 -3.94 -7.36 -2.59
N ALA A 45 -4.09 -6.40 -3.50
CA ALA A 45 -4.28 -5.00 -3.09
C ALA A 45 -5.56 -4.89 -2.25
N GLY A 46 -5.53 -4.11 -1.17
CA GLY A 46 -6.63 -4.00 -0.22
C GLY A 46 -6.47 -4.89 1.01
N ARG A 47 -7.59 -5.23 1.66
CA ARG A 47 -7.62 -5.96 2.94
C ARG A 47 -7.61 -7.47 2.72
N ASN A 48 -6.55 -8.13 3.20
CA ASN A 48 -6.42 -9.60 3.21
C ASN A 48 -6.46 -10.10 4.65
N VAL A 49 -7.13 -11.22 4.90
CA VAL A 49 -7.22 -11.81 6.25
C VAL A 49 -6.57 -13.18 6.24
N TYR A 50 -5.59 -13.37 7.11
CA TYR A 50 -4.85 -14.61 7.28
C TYR A 50 -5.21 -15.23 8.62
N PRO A 51 -5.71 -16.48 8.65
CA PRO A 51 -5.86 -17.19 9.91
C PRO A 51 -4.46 -17.50 10.46
N ALA A 52 -4.21 -17.11 11.72
CA ALA A 52 -2.94 -17.33 12.39
C ALA A 52 -3.17 -17.90 13.80
N ALA A 53 -2.20 -18.64 14.31
CA ALA A 53 -2.26 -19.07 15.70
C ALA A 53 -2.21 -17.83 16.62
N PRO A 54 -2.74 -17.89 17.84
CA PRO A 54 -2.49 -16.84 18.81
C PRO A 54 -1.00 -16.85 19.21
N GLY A 55 -0.38 -15.68 19.22
CA GLY A 55 1.04 -15.50 19.53
C GLY A 55 1.72 -14.45 18.64
N GLN A 56 3.05 -14.36 18.79
CA GLN A 56 3.87 -13.45 18.01
C GLN A 56 4.20 -14.04 16.64
N HIS A 57 3.84 -13.32 15.58
CA HIS A 57 4.11 -13.67 14.19
C HIS A 57 4.97 -12.61 13.52
N LEU A 58 5.95 -13.02 12.72
CA LEU A 58 6.76 -12.10 11.93
C LEU A 58 6.11 -11.90 10.58
N LEU A 59 5.65 -10.68 10.32
CA LEU A 59 5.08 -10.29 9.03
C LEU A 59 6.11 -9.50 8.23
N SER A 60 6.52 -10.06 7.09
CA SER A 60 7.40 -9.40 6.13
C SER A 60 6.60 -9.06 4.87
N CYS A 61 6.54 -7.78 4.50
CA CYS A 61 5.90 -7.34 3.27
C CYS A 61 6.96 -6.78 2.31
N GLU A 62 6.82 -7.09 1.04
CA GLU A 62 7.66 -6.58 -0.04
C GLU A 62 6.78 -6.30 -1.27
N VAL A 63 7.26 -5.51 -2.22
CA VAL A 63 6.61 -5.36 -3.53
C VAL A 63 7.58 -5.73 -4.65
N ASN A 64 7.07 -6.44 -5.64
CA ASN A 64 7.80 -6.74 -6.87
C ASN A 64 7.24 -5.89 -8.01
N VAL A 65 8.12 -5.20 -8.72
CA VAL A 65 7.81 -4.40 -9.91
C VAL A 65 8.77 -4.79 -11.03
N ARG A 66 8.22 -5.31 -12.12
CA ARG A 66 8.98 -5.76 -13.31
C ARG A 66 10.21 -6.63 -12.98
N GLY A 67 10.09 -7.52 -11.98
CA GLY A 67 11.17 -8.44 -11.58
C GLY A 67 12.14 -7.88 -10.54
N SER A 68 12.04 -6.61 -10.16
CA SER A 68 12.79 -6.03 -9.04
C SER A 68 11.94 -6.01 -7.78
N THR A 69 12.50 -6.47 -6.65
CA THR A 69 11.83 -6.43 -5.35
C THR A 69 12.32 -5.22 -4.55
N PHE A 70 11.40 -4.47 -3.96
CA PHE A 70 11.70 -3.32 -3.10
C PHE A 70 10.59 -3.07 -2.08
N GLY A 71 10.81 -2.09 -1.20
CA GLY A 71 9.84 -1.73 -0.16
C GLY A 71 9.71 -2.75 0.96
N GLN A 72 10.74 -3.57 1.19
CA GLN A 72 10.72 -4.56 2.25
C GLN A 72 10.50 -3.90 3.62
N GLY A 73 9.57 -4.45 4.39
CA GLY A 73 9.28 -4.03 5.75
C GLY A 73 8.89 -5.23 6.60
N ASP A 74 9.47 -5.31 7.79
CA ASP A 74 9.25 -6.39 8.74
C ASP A 74 8.59 -5.83 9.99
N ILE A 75 7.58 -6.53 10.52
CA ILE A 75 6.95 -6.20 11.79
C ILE A 75 6.63 -7.48 12.56
N ALA A 76 6.85 -7.43 13.87
CA ALA A 76 6.31 -8.46 14.77
C ALA A 76 4.87 -8.08 15.13
N VAL A 77 3.93 -8.96 14.81
CA VAL A 77 2.50 -8.80 15.07
C VAL A 77 2.12 -9.77 16.18
N ASP A 78 1.55 -9.26 17.27
CA ASP A 78 1.00 -10.12 18.31
C ASP A 78 -0.48 -10.38 18.00
N VAL A 79 -0.85 -11.67 17.93
CA VAL A 79 -2.20 -12.13 17.62
C VAL A 79 -2.86 -12.60 18.89
N GLN A 80 -3.85 -11.85 19.37
CA GLN A 80 -4.61 -12.23 20.55
C GLN A 80 -5.60 -13.37 20.22
N PRO A 81 -5.79 -14.36 21.10
CA PRO A 81 -6.79 -15.43 20.90
C PRO A 81 -8.18 -14.85 20.61
N GLY A 82 -8.77 -15.25 19.48
CA GLY A 82 -10.11 -14.81 19.05
C GLY A 82 -10.21 -13.35 18.58
N ALA A 83 -9.09 -12.63 18.44
CA ALA A 83 -9.05 -11.29 17.87
C ALA A 83 -8.42 -11.28 16.46
N THR A 84 -8.77 -10.26 15.68
CA THR A 84 -8.12 -9.97 14.40
C THR A 84 -7.18 -8.79 14.57
N THR A 85 -5.87 -8.99 14.44
CA THR A 85 -4.89 -7.90 14.50
C THR A 85 -4.80 -7.23 13.14
N GLU A 86 -5.10 -5.93 13.07
CA GLU A 86 -5.00 -5.16 11.84
C GLU A 86 -3.58 -4.65 11.63
N VAL A 87 -3.06 -4.86 10.43
CA VAL A 87 -1.73 -4.45 10.01
C VAL A 87 -1.85 -3.70 8.70
N TYR A 88 -1.19 -2.56 8.60
CA TYR A 88 -1.26 -1.69 7.45
C TYR A 88 0.11 -1.62 6.80
N TYR A 89 0.16 -1.98 5.52
CA TYR A 89 1.34 -1.89 4.69
C TYR A 89 1.08 -0.89 3.55
N ALA A 90 1.89 0.17 3.50
CA ALA A 90 1.89 1.14 2.43
C ALA A 90 3.13 0.93 1.55
N ALA A 91 2.88 0.52 0.30
CA ALA A 91 3.94 0.30 -0.67
C ALA A 91 4.58 1.63 -1.10
N PRO A 92 5.91 1.66 -1.30
CA PRO A 92 6.61 2.86 -1.71
C PRO A 92 6.37 3.21 -3.19
N LEU A 93 6.48 4.49 -3.52
CA LEU A 93 6.38 5.00 -4.89
C LEU A 93 7.60 4.68 -5.77
N SER A 94 8.75 4.44 -5.16
CA SER A 94 10.02 4.22 -5.86
C SER A 94 10.86 3.19 -5.11
N ALA A 95 11.72 2.47 -5.84
CA ALA A 95 12.63 1.47 -5.27
C ALA A 95 13.60 2.05 -4.22
N ASN A 96 13.85 3.36 -4.25
CA ASN A 96 14.69 4.05 -3.27
C ASN A 96 13.99 4.35 -1.94
N LEU A 97 12.67 4.15 -1.85
CA LEU A 97 11.89 4.43 -0.65
C LEU A 97 11.59 3.12 0.10
N PRO A 98 11.75 3.10 1.44
CA PRO A 98 11.33 1.97 2.23
C PRO A 98 9.80 1.86 2.26
N GLY A 99 9.30 0.62 2.30
CA GLY A 99 7.89 0.36 2.58
C GLY A 99 7.55 0.74 4.00
N ARG A 100 6.35 1.28 4.22
CA ARG A 100 5.88 1.63 5.57
C ARG A 100 4.97 0.52 6.06
N LEU A 101 5.31 -0.05 7.20
CA LEU A 101 4.57 -1.14 7.80
C LEU A 101 4.30 -0.79 9.27
N GLY A 102 3.05 -0.90 9.70
CA GLY A 102 2.66 -0.57 11.06
C GLY A 102 1.32 -1.16 11.47
N LEU A 103 1.08 -1.17 12.78
CA LEU A 103 -0.22 -1.54 13.37
C LEU A 103 -1.24 -0.40 13.26
N THR A 104 -0.78 0.83 12.99
CA THR A 104 -1.63 1.98 12.71
C THR A 104 -1.80 2.15 11.20
N PRO A 105 -2.96 2.68 10.75
CA PRO A 105 -3.17 3.05 9.35
C PRO A 105 -2.01 3.91 8.83
N GLN A 106 -1.24 3.38 7.87
CA GLN A 106 -0.14 4.10 7.25
C GLN A 106 -0.69 4.95 6.11
N GLU A 107 -0.34 6.24 6.09
CA GLU A 107 -0.70 7.10 4.96
C GLU A 107 -0.06 6.56 3.68
N PRO A 108 -0.87 6.28 2.63
CA PRO A 108 -0.34 5.83 1.35
C PRO A 108 0.61 6.88 0.80
N TYR A 109 1.70 6.44 0.17
CA TYR A 109 2.55 7.32 -0.60
C TYR A 109 1.75 7.85 -1.81
N ARG A 110 1.12 9.02 -1.62
CA ARG A 110 0.43 9.74 -2.67
C ARG A 110 1.48 10.40 -3.55
N GLY A 111 1.78 9.77 -4.68
CA GLY A 111 2.50 10.45 -5.76
C GLY A 111 1.70 11.70 -6.13
N GLY A 112 2.39 12.81 -6.38
CA GLY A 112 1.83 14.16 -6.53
C GLY A 112 0.88 14.37 -7.72
N ALA A 113 -0.16 13.55 -7.85
CA ALA A 113 -1.22 13.67 -8.84
C ALA A 113 -1.90 15.05 -8.75
N ALA A 114 -2.06 15.59 -7.54
CA ALA A 114 -2.50 16.97 -7.33
C ALA A 114 -1.51 17.98 -7.98
N GLY A 115 -0.21 17.77 -7.80
CA GLY A 115 0.83 18.61 -8.41
C GLY A 115 0.84 18.52 -9.95
N CYS A 116 0.67 17.33 -10.52
CA CYS A 116 0.55 17.15 -11.97
C CYS A 116 -0.70 17.83 -12.55
N LEU A 117 -1.86 17.71 -11.88
CA LEU A 117 -3.08 18.37 -12.34
C LEU A 117 -2.97 19.89 -12.27
N ILE A 118 -2.38 20.41 -11.20
CA ILE A 118 -2.13 21.85 -11.05
C ILE A 118 -1.15 22.33 -12.13
N ALA A 119 -0.04 21.61 -12.36
CA ALA A 119 0.92 21.96 -13.40
C ALA A 119 0.30 21.91 -14.81
N ALA A 120 -0.53 20.91 -15.09
CA ALA A 120 -1.26 20.80 -16.36
C ALA A 120 -2.27 21.93 -16.54
N ALA A 121 -3.01 22.30 -15.49
CA ALA A 121 -3.95 23.42 -15.52
C ALA A 121 -3.23 24.76 -15.75
N ILE A 122 -2.09 24.98 -15.09
CA ILE A 122 -1.25 26.16 -15.30
C ILE A 122 -0.70 26.18 -16.72
N GLY A 123 -0.16 25.06 -17.21
CA GLY A 123 0.35 24.93 -18.58
C GLY A 123 -0.72 25.23 -19.63
N PHE A 124 -1.93 24.71 -19.45
CA PHE A 124 -3.06 25.00 -20.33
C PHE A 124 -3.45 26.48 -20.29
N LEU A 125 -3.51 27.10 -19.11
CA LEU A 125 -3.83 28.52 -18.96
C LEU A 125 -2.80 29.41 -19.66
N VAL A 126 -1.50 29.13 -19.48
CA VAL A 126 -0.42 29.88 -20.15
C VAL A 126 -0.54 29.76 -21.67
N LEU A 127 -0.76 28.55 -22.17
CA LEU A 127 -0.87 28.31 -23.61
C LEU A 127 -2.13 28.97 -24.20
N PHE A 128 -3.24 28.96 -23.46
CA PHE A 128 -4.47 29.64 -23.81
C PHE A 128 -4.30 31.17 -23.87
N VAL A 129 -3.68 31.78 -22.84
CA VAL A 129 -3.38 33.22 -22.82
C VAL A 129 -2.46 33.59 -23.98
N PHE A 130 -1.43 32.79 -24.24
CA PHE A 130 -0.51 33.01 -25.35
C PHE A 130 -1.24 32.96 -26.70
N TRP A 131 -2.16 32.02 -26.88
CA TRP A 131 -3.02 31.93 -28.07
C TRP A 131 -3.96 33.13 -28.23
N VAL A 132 -4.57 33.60 -27.14
CA VAL A 132 -5.47 34.77 -27.16
C VAL A 132 -4.69 36.05 -27.46
N VAL A 133 -3.51 36.23 -26.88
CA VAL A 133 -2.65 37.40 -27.14
C VAL A 133 -2.16 37.40 -28.58
N ILE A 134 -1.65 36.27 -29.08
CA ILE A 134 -1.20 36.16 -30.48
C ILE A 134 -2.36 36.32 -31.46
N GLY A 135 -3.48 35.64 -31.21
CA GLY A 135 -4.68 35.73 -32.04
C GLY A 135 -5.26 37.15 -32.04
N GLY A 136 -5.32 37.80 -30.88
CA GLY A 136 -5.75 39.19 -30.74
C GLY A 136 -4.81 40.16 -31.43
N PHE A 137 -3.49 39.95 -31.35
CA PHE A 137 -2.49 40.77 -32.03
C PHE A 137 -2.52 40.58 -33.56
N LEU A 138 -2.84 39.38 -34.05
CA LEU A 138 -3.05 39.09 -35.47
C LEU A 138 -4.37 39.67 -36.00
N LEU A 139 -5.42 39.77 -35.16
CA LEU A 139 -6.72 40.36 -35.52
C LEU A 139 -6.74 41.89 -35.46
N LEU A 140 -5.96 42.51 -34.55
CA LEU A 140 -5.81 43.97 -34.41
C LEU A 140 -4.54 44.53 -35.06
N GLY A 141 -3.70 43.68 -35.65
CA GLY A 141 -2.50 44.10 -36.36
C GLY A 141 -2.84 45.07 -37.50
N PRO A 142 -2.07 46.15 -37.70
CA PRO A 142 -2.36 47.16 -38.71
C PRO A 142 -2.29 46.50 -40.09
N ARG A 143 -3.46 46.42 -40.75
CA ARG A 143 -3.57 46.04 -42.16
C ARG A 143 -3.08 47.17 -43.05
#